data_AF-A0A7X9HQR7-F1
#
_entry.id   AF-A0A7X9HQR7-F1
#
_cell.length_a   1.000
_cell.length_b   1.000
_cell.length_c   1.000
_cell.angle_alpha   90.00
_cell.angle_beta   90.00
_cell.angle_gamma   90.00
#
_symmetry.space_group_name_H-M   'P 1'
#
loop_
_entity.id
_entity.type
_entity.pdbx_description
1 polymer ?
#
loop_
_entity_poly.entity_id
_entity_poly.type
_entity_poly.pdbx_seq_one_letter_code
_entity_poly.pdbx_strand_id
1 'polypeptide(L)'
;DLSLVDEMGPETLTCYCALINDLDFTKGMALSGNTPTKKTLREMFNKAGFYDFVASDHPPKRIKEDIYGKLIHKITRSRVEGKLAADVCQAAYKHTFNDQNYNNKNIYTILIECMANTRNHANYGSRNTEYNWWLLAYAEPNTRITKFCFLDLGVGIFESLNKKYTDQSLVERFKRVIVPNDNKKTLQRIFKGDKESSTNSPGRGLGIINIYGLVRNNSNISNFTLLSNNVIAKISYNMADSIDLIKSNFDGTLYYWELIPN
;
A
#
# COMPACT_ATOMS: atom_id res chain seq x y z
N ASP A 1 15.02 -5.44 19.00
CA ASP A 1 15.66 -6.75 18.77
C ASP A 1 14.70 -7.59 17.93
N LEU A 2 15.13 -8.01 16.74
CA LEU A 2 14.38 -8.86 15.81
C LEU A 2 14.89 -10.31 15.80
N SER A 3 15.83 -10.69 16.68
CA SER A 3 16.49 -12.00 16.64
C SER A 3 15.54 -13.18 16.69
N LEU A 4 14.48 -13.06 17.49
CA LEU A 4 13.47 -14.10 17.75
C LEU A 4 12.28 -14.04 16.79
N VAL A 5 12.24 -13.09 15.85
CA VAL A 5 11.18 -13.02 14.84
C VAL A 5 11.35 -14.19 13.87
N ASP A 6 10.35 -15.04 13.80
CA ASP A 6 10.29 -16.24 12.97
C ASP A 6 9.35 -16.09 11.77
N GLU A 7 8.38 -15.19 11.83
CA GLU A 7 7.47 -14.86 10.74
C GLU A 7 7.36 -13.34 10.52
N MET A 8 7.46 -12.93 9.26
CA MET A 8 7.28 -11.54 8.83
C MET A 8 6.98 -11.54 7.33
N GLY A 9 5.97 -10.78 6.91
CA GLY A 9 5.68 -10.53 5.50
C GLY A 9 6.27 -9.20 4.99
N PRO A 10 6.24 -8.98 3.66
CA PRO A 10 6.68 -7.73 3.03
C PRO A 10 5.98 -6.48 3.59
N GLU A 11 4.70 -6.59 3.93
CA GLU A 11 3.90 -5.52 4.53
C GLU A 11 4.44 -5.11 5.90
N THR A 12 4.82 -6.09 6.72
CA THR A 12 5.39 -5.84 8.04
C THR A 12 6.78 -5.21 7.94
N LEU A 13 7.62 -5.66 7.01
CA LEU A 13 8.92 -5.04 6.72
C LEU A 13 8.78 -3.60 6.23
N THR A 14 7.81 -3.33 5.36
CA THR A 14 7.52 -1.99 4.83
C THR A 14 7.09 -1.05 5.95
N CYS A 15 6.15 -1.48 6.80
CA CYS A 15 5.75 -0.73 8.00
C CYS A 15 6.93 -0.47 8.94
N TYR A 16 7.72 -1.50 9.23
CA TYR A 16 8.88 -1.38 10.11
C TYR A 16 9.86 -0.34 9.59
N CYS A 17 10.21 -0.41 8.30
CA CYS A 17 11.13 0.52 7.68
C CYS A 17 10.58 1.96 7.63
N ALA A 18 9.28 2.12 7.38
CA ALA A 18 8.62 3.41 7.40
C ALA A 18 8.65 4.05 8.79
N LEU A 19 8.32 3.29 9.84
CA LEU A 19 8.27 3.79 11.21
C LEU A 19 9.65 4.20 11.73
N ILE A 20 10.70 3.41 11.49
CA ILE A 20 12.05 3.76 11.95
C ILE A 20 12.65 4.97 11.22
N ASN A 21 12.10 5.33 10.05
CA ASN A 21 12.49 6.52 9.28
C ASN A 21 11.53 7.70 9.50
N ASP A 22 10.50 7.54 10.32
CA ASP A 22 9.53 8.59 10.61
C ASP A 22 9.97 9.40 11.84
N LEU A 23 10.19 10.70 11.66
CA LEU A 23 10.73 11.56 12.71
C LEU A 23 9.73 11.78 13.85
N ASP A 24 8.44 11.79 13.55
CA ASP A 24 7.38 11.96 14.55
C ASP A 24 7.28 10.70 15.44
N PHE A 25 7.36 9.51 14.82
CA PHE A 25 7.39 8.23 15.52
C PHE A 25 8.65 8.08 16.38
N THR A 26 9.83 8.35 15.80
CA THR A 26 11.12 8.22 16.51
C THR A 26 11.37 9.35 17.50
N LYS A 27 10.59 10.44 17.44
CA LYS A 27 10.80 11.68 18.19
C LYS A 27 12.21 12.25 17.97
N GLY A 28 12.76 12.04 16.76
CA GLY A 28 14.12 12.42 16.40
C GLY A 28 15.24 11.63 17.11
N MET A 29 14.91 10.56 17.83
CA MET A 29 15.91 9.74 18.52
C MET A 29 16.53 8.71 17.56
N ALA A 30 17.83 8.49 17.70
CA ALA A 30 18.50 7.41 16.99
C ALA A 30 18.02 6.04 17.52
N LEU A 31 17.56 5.18 16.62
CA LEU A 31 17.20 3.80 16.94
C LEU A 31 18.36 2.87 16.56
N SER A 32 18.67 1.93 17.45
CA SER A 32 19.61 0.84 17.18
C SER A 32 18.92 -0.51 17.28
N GLY A 33 19.41 -1.50 16.53
CA GLY A 33 18.79 -2.81 16.45
C GLY A 33 19.57 -3.79 15.61
N ASN A 34 18.90 -4.87 15.24
CA ASN A 34 19.43 -5.98 14.46
C ASN A 34 18.36 -6.52 13.50
N THR A 35 18.77 -7.40 12.58
CA THR A 35 17.85 -8.10 11.68
C THR A 35 17.51 -9.51 12.20
N PRO A 36 16.43 -10.14 11.71
CA PRO A 36 16.10 -11.51 12.09
C PRO A 36 17.24 -12.52 11.88
N THR A 37 17.33 -13.49 12.80
CA THR A 37 18.31 -14.58 12.68
C THR A 37 17.90 -15.59 11.61
N LYS A 38 16.59 -15.79 11.39
CA LYS A 38 16.04 -16.70 10.38
C LYS A 38 16.52 -16.29 8.97
N LYS A 39 17.16 -17.24 8.28
CA LYS A 39 17.79 -17.01 6.97
C LYS A 39 16.84 -16.41 5.93
N THR A 40 15.62 -16.95 5.82
CA THR A 40 14.63 -16.49 4.84
C THR A 40 14.19 -15.04 5.07
N LEU A 41 14.03 -14.63 6.33
CA LEU A 41 13.69 -13.25 6.67
C LEU A 41 14.87 -12.32 6.41
N ARG A 42 16.09 -12.75 6.72
CA ARG A 42 17.29 -11.96 6.44
C ARG A 42 17.49 -11.75 4.94
N GLU A 43 17.22 -12.78 4.13
CA GLU A 43 17.21 -12.67 2.67
C GLU A 43 16.16 -11.67 2.18
N MET A 44 14.95 -11.68 2.77
CA MET A 44 13.94 -10.66 2.48
C MET A 44 14.45 -9.26 2.81
N PHE A 45 15.04 -9.01 3.98
CA PHE A 45 15.62 -7.70 4.35
C PHE A 45 16.70 -7.25 3.35
N ASN A 46 17.60 -8.16 2.98
CA ASN A 46 18.69 -7.87 2.05
C ASN A 46 18.14 -7.51 0.66
N LYS A 47 17.25 -8.34 0.11
CA LYS A 47 16.64 -8.14 -1.21
C LYS A 47 15.68 -6.95 -1.23
N ALA A 48 15.03 -6.68 -0.09
CA ALA A 48 14.20 -5.51 0.13
C ALA A 48 14.95 -4.19 -0.05
N GLY A 49 16.29 -4.19 0.11
CA GLY A 49 17.06 -2.96 0.22
C GLY A 49 16.84 -2.26 1.57
N PHE A 50 16.48 -3.00 2.63
CA PHE A 50 16.27 -2.44 3.97
C PHE A 50 17.46 -1.57 4.44
N TYR A 51 18.68 -2.00 4.12
CA TYR A 51 19.92 -1.32 4.50
C TYR A 51 20.21 -0.02 3.74
N ASP A 52 19.41 0.33 2.71
CA ASP A 52 19.46 1.67 2.13
C ASP A 52 18.76 2.71 3.04
N PHE A 53 18.02 2.27 4.05
CA PHE A 53 17.21 3.09 4.96
C PHE A 53 17.69 3.06 6.42
N VAL A 54 18.81 2.40 6.71
CA VAL A 54 19.41 2.36 8.04
C VAL A 54 20.93 2.41 7.95
N ALA A 55 21.58 2.93 8.98
CA ALA A 55 23.03 2.77 9.14
C ALA A 55 23.36 1.34 9.61
N SER A 56 24.42 0.75 9.06
CA SER A 56 24.90 -0.57 9.45
C SER A 56 26.42 -0.65 9.37
N ASP A 57 27.04 -1.25 10.39
CA ASP A 57 28.49 -1.53 10.40
C ASP A 57 28.88 -2.68 9.46
N HIS A 58 27.89 -3.51 9.09
CA HIS A 58 28.06 -4.69 8.25
C HIS A 58 26.99 -4.74 7.16
N PRO A 59 26.94 -3.74 6.26
CA PRO A 59 25.95 -3.74 5.19
C PRO A 59 26.21 -4.97 4.29
N PRO A 60 25.17 -5.72 3.92
CA PRO A 60 25.34 -6.80 2.96
C PRO A 60 25.91 -6.24 1.65
N LYS A 61 26.66 -7.05 0.91
CA LYS A 61 27.13 -6.66 -0.43
C LYS A 61 25.91 -6.24 -1.25
N ARG A 62 25.92 -5.01 -1.77
CA ARG A 62 24.88 -4.53 -2.68
C ARG A 62 24.73 -5.51 -3.82
N ILE A 63 23.59 -6.19 -3.86
CA ILE A 63 23.20 -6.99 -5.03
C ILE A 63 22.81 -5.95 -6.07
N LYS A 64 23.77 -5.60 -6.93
CA LYS A 64 23.47 -4.85 -8.16
C LYS A 64 22.48 -5.71 -8.95
N GLU A 65 21.37 -5.10 -9.38
CA GLU A 65 20.53 -5.55 -10.51
C GLU A 65 19.24 -6.32 -10.25
N ASP A 66 18.86 -6.68 -9.03
CA ASP A 66 17.50 -7.21 -8.84
C ASP A 66 16.48 -6.08 -8.61
N ILE A 67 15.78 -5.71 -9.67
CA ILE A 67 14.50 -4.98 -9.59
C ILE A 67 13.45 -5.73 -8.75
N TYR A 68 13.68 -7.02 -8.53
CA TYR A 68 12.91 -7.90 -7.66
C TYR A 68 13.18 -7.57 -6.19
N GLY A 69 12.18 -7.04 -5.49
CA GLY A 69 12.29 -6.80 -4.07
C GLY A 69 12.58 -5.36 -3.68
N LYS A 70 12.60 -4.36 -4.54
CA LYS A 70 13.01 -3.03 -4.08
C LYS A 70 11.98 -2.37 -3.16
N LEU A 71 12.39 -2.03 -1.94
CA LEU A 71 11.71 -1.06 -1.09
C LEU A 71 12.01 0.34 -1.61
N ILE A 72 10.96 1.11 -1.83
CA ILE A 72 10.99 2.45 -2.40
C ILE A 72 10.33 3.37 -1.39
N HIS A 73 11.08 4.36 -0.93
CA HIS A 73 10.52 5.51 -0.23
C HIS A 73 10.49 6.69 -1.18
N LYS A 74 9.37 7.39 -1.25
CA LYS A 74 9.22 8.56 -2.11
C LYS A 74 8.59 9.70 -1.36
N ILE A 75 9.33 10.81 -1.29
CA ILE A 75 8.82 12.14 -0.96
C ILE A 75 8.81 12.94 -2.26
N THR A 76 7.64 13.37 -2.70
CA THR A 76 7.47 14.02 -4.02
C THR A 76 6.37 15.06 -4.01
N ARG A 77 6.43 16.03 -4.92
CA ARG A 77 5.32 16.98 -5.18
C ARG A 77 4.39 16.51 -6.29
N SER A 78 4.77 15.45 -7.00
CA SER A 78 3.92 14.80 -7.99
C SER A 78 2.90 13.92 -7.30
N ARG A 79 1.62 14.15 -7.59
CA ARG A 79 0.53 13.31 -7.03
C ARG A 79 0.66 11.84 -7.40
N VAL A 80 1.23 11.55 -8.57
CA VAL A 80 1.45 10.20 -9.06
C VAL A 80 2.82 10.12 -9.74
N GLU A 81 3.49 8.97 -9.60
CA GLU A 81 4.80 8.70 -10.22
C GLU A 81 4.63 7.61 -11.29
N GLY A 82 4.01 7.98 -12.42
CA GLY A 82 3.56 7.01 -13.43
C GLY A 82 4.69 6.18 -14.06
N LYS A 83 5.86 6.79 -14.33
CA LYS A 83 7.01 6.05 -14.86
C LYS A 83 7.49 4.99 -13.86
N LEU A 84 7.62 5.36 -12.58
CA LEU A 84 8.02 4.44 -11.53
C LEU A 84 7.03 3.28 -11.38
N ALA A 85 5.72 3.57 -11.41
CA ALA A 85 4.69 2.54 -11.37
C ALA A 85 4.81 1.58 -12.56
N ALA A 86 5.05 2.09 -13.77
CA ALA A 86 5.25 1.27 -14.96
C ALA A 86 6.49 0.36 -14.84
N ASP A 87 7.62 0.90 -14.39
CA ASP A 87 8.87 0.16 -14.20
C ASP A 87 8.69 -0.98 -13.17
N VAL A 88 8.01 -0.69 -12.05
CA VAL A 88 7.68 -1.69 -11.02
C VAL A 88 6.74 -2.77 -11.56
N CYS A 89 5.70 -2.39 -12.31
CA CYS A 89 4.80 -3.36 -12.94
C CYS A 89 5.53 -4.26 -13.94
N GLN A 90 6.40 -3.69 -14.76
CA GLN A 90 7.17 -4.45 -15.74
C GLN A 90 8.05 -5.51 -15.05
N ALA A 91 8.74 -5.14 -13.97
CA ALA A 91 9.51 -6.06 -13.15
C ALA A 91 8.64 -7.20 -12.58
N ALA A 92 7.51 -6.85 -11.98
CA ALA A 92 6.59 -7.82 -11.38
C ALA A 92 5.99 -8.79 -12.41
N TYR A 93 5.59 -8.27 -13.57
CA TYR A 93 5.02 -9.09 -14.65
C TYR A 93 6.04 -10.04 -15.23
N LYS A 94 7.28 -9.59 -15.42
CA LYS A 94 8.38 -10.44 -15.83
C LYS A 94 8.59 -11.61 -14.87
N HIS A 95 8.60 -11.34 -13.56
CA HIS A 95 8.74 -12.38 -12.54
C HIS A 95 7.55 -13.35 -12.49
N THR A 96 6.33 -12.83 -12.41
CA THR A 96 5.13 -13.66 -12.20
C THR A 96 4.74 -14.44 -13.46
N PHE A 97 4.87 -13.84 -14.64
CA PHE A 97 4.37 -14.41 -15.88
C PHE A 97 5.47 -14.88 -16.85
N ASN A 98 6.74 -14.88 -16.44
CA ASN A 98 7.88 -15.31 -17.27
C ASN A 98 7.97 -14.60 -18.62
N ASP A 99 7.90 -13.26 -18.64
CA ASP A 99 7.96 -12.44 -19.86
C ASP A 99 6.91 -12.77 -20.94
N GLN A 100 5.85 -13.52 -20.63
CA GLN A 100 4.65 -13.58 -21.46
C GLN A 100 4.11 -12.15 -21.60
N ASN A 101 3.72 -11.73 -22.81
CA ASN A 101 3.18 -10.39 -23.09
C ASN A 101 1.87 -10.14 -22.28
N TYR A 102 2.01 -9.86 -20.99
CA TYR A 102 0.92 -9.61 -20.07
C TYR A 102 0.47 -8.15 -20.24
N ASN A 103 -0.55 -7.95 -21.07
CA ASN A 103 -1.06 -6.62 -21.42
C ASN A 103 -2.11 -6.08 -20.43
N ASN A 104 -2.12 -6.58 -19.19
CA ASN A 104 -3.09 -6.14 -18.19
C ASN A 104 -2.49 -5.00 -17.35
N LYS A 105 -3.21 -3.88 -17.28
CA LYS A 105 -2.81 -2.65 -16.55
C LYS A 105 -3.41 -2.56 -15.15
N ASN A 106 -3.95 -3.66 -14.60
CA ASN A 106 -4.61 -3.67 -13.30
C ASN A 106 -3.65 -3.27 -12.16
N ILE A 107 -2.44 -3.85 -12.10
CA ILE A 107 -1.48 -3.50 -11.04
C ILE A 107 -1.01 -2.05 -11.18
N TYR A 108 -0.75 -1.59 -12.40
CA TYR A 108 -0.44 -0.19 -12.67
C TYR A 108 -1.55 0.73 -12.16
N THR A 109 -2.80 0.40 -12.48
CA THR A 109 -3.96 1.19 -12.05
C THR A 109 -4.08 1.21 -10.53
N ILE A 110 -3.93 0.06 -9.85
CA ILE A 110 -3.93 -0.01 -8.38
C ILE A 110 -2.85 0.90 -7.79
N LEU A 111 -1.61 0.83 -8.30
CA LEU A 111 -0.51 1.68 -7.82
C LEU A 111 -0.81 3.17 -8.01
N ILE A 112 -1.33 3.57 -9.18
CA ILE A 112 -1.71 4.96 -9.45
C ILE A 112 -2.79 5.45 -8.49
N GLU A 113 -3.80 4.63 -8.22
CA GLU A 113 -4.88 4.97 -7.28
C GLU A 113 -4.36 5.06 -5.84
N CYS A 114 -3.47 4.16 -5.42
CA CYS A 114 -2.80 4.24 -4.12
C CYS A 114 -2.01 5.54 -3.96
N MET A 115 -1.16 5.90 -4.94
CA MET A 115 -0.41 7.16 -4.93
C MET A 115 -1.33 8.38 -4.90
N ALA A 116 -2.40 8.36 -5.71
CA ALA A 116 -3.36 9.46 -5.77
C ALA A 116 -4.18 9.63 -4.48
N ASN A 117 -4.24 8.60 -3.64
CA ASN A 117 -4.91 8.56 -2.34
C ASN A 117 -3.98 8.93 -1.16
N THR A 118 -2.66 8.98 -1.37
CA THR A 118 -1.72 9.42 -0.33
C THR A 118 -2.05 10.85 0.11
N ARG A 119 -2.18 11.05 1.43
CA ARG A 119 -2.47 12.35 2.03
C ARG A 119 -1.53 12.63 3.19
N ASN A 120 -0.62 13.57 2.98
CA ASN A 120 0.23 14.08 4.06
C ASN A 120 -0.44 15.24 4.78
N HIS A 121 -0.27 15.26 6.11
CA HIS A 121 -0.76 16.30 6.99
C HIS A 121 -0.10 17.67 6.78
N ALA A 122 1.13 17.71 6.27
CA ALA A 122 1.99 18.87 6.49
C ALA A 122 1.58 20.14 5.74
N ASN A 123 0.77 20.09 4.67
CA ASN A 123 0.59 21.28 3.81
C ASN A 123 -0.61 21.24 2.84
N TYR A 124 -1.76 20.74 3.29
CA TYR A 124 -2.96 20.65 2.45
C TYR A 124 -3.38 22.02 1.88
N GLY A 125 -3.43 22.15 0.56
CA GLY A 125 -3.85 23.37 -0.14
C GLY A 125 -2.76 24.41 -0.38
N SER A 126 -1.51 24.13 0.02
CA SER A 126 -0.36 24.98 -0.34
C SER A 126 0.32 24.47 -1.61
N ARG A 127 1.02 25.36 -2.34
CA ARG A 127 1.90 25.01 -3.47
C ARG A 127 3.05 24.03 -3.09
N ASN A 128 3.18 23.69 -1.81
CA ASN A 128 4.19 22.81 -1.22
C ASN A 128 3.60 21.51 -0.66
N THR A 129 2.48 21.02 -1.21
CA THR A 129 1.95 19.70 -0.81
C THR A 129 2.95 18.62 -1.25
N GLU A 130 3.48 17.89 -0.29
CA GLU A 130 4.33 16.73 -0.52
C GLU A 130 3.52 15.45 -0.28
N TYR A 131 3.80 14.43 -1.07
CA TYR A 131 3.30 13.07 -0.95
C TYR A 131 4.45 12.20 -0.42
N ASN A 132 4.20 11.47 0.66
CA ASN A 132 5.17 10.64 1.35
C ASN A 132 4.58 9.23 1.44
N TRP A 133 5.15 8.31 0.69
CA TRP A 133 4.67 6.93 0.64
C TRP A 133 5.83 5.97 0.43
N TRP A 134 5.55 4.72 0.79
CA TRP A 134 6.43 3.58 0.68
C TRP A 134 5.80 2.55 -0.25
N LEU A 135 6.63 1.91 -1.07
CA LEU A 135 6.23 0.82 -1.94
C LEU A 135 7.29 -0.28 -1.87
N LEU A 136 6.86 -1.50 -1.58
CA LEU A 136 7.67 -2.71 -1.75
C LEU A 136 7.00 -3.60 -2.80
N ALA A 137 7.76 -3.98 -3.82
CA ALA A 137 7.38 -5.03 -4.78
C ALA A 137 8.35 -6.21 -4.64
N TYR A 138 7.98 -7.17 -3.80
CA TYR A 138 8.78 -8.34 -3.46
C TYR A 138 8.45 -9.54 -4.34
N ALA A 139 9.31 -9.77 -5.34
CA ALA A 139 9.31 -11.00 -6.11
C ALA A 139 9.87 -12.14 -5.24
N GLU A 140 8.98 -13.03 -4.82
CA GLU A 140 9.30 -14.07 -3.85
C GLU A 140 10.20 -15.14 -4.48
N PRO A 141 11.36 -15.45 -3.85
CA PRO A 141 12.32 -16.39 -4.42
C PRO A 141 11.75 -17.80 -4.62
N ASN A 142 12.07 -18.42 -5.75
CA ASN A 142 11.64 -19.76 -6.14
C ASN A 142 10.12 -19.94 -6.26
N THR A 143 9.36 -18.85 -6.28
CA THR A 143 7.94 -18.86 -6.63
C THR A 143 7.72 -17.92 -7.82
N ARG A 144 6.50 -17.89 -8.34
CA ARG A 144 6.09 -16.89 -9.35
C ARG A 144 5.20 -15.81 -8.73
N ILE A 145 5.29 -15.63 -7.41
CA ILE A 145 4.44 -14.71 -6.67
C ILE A 145 5.18 -13.40 -6.47
N THR A 146 4.58 -12.29 -6.91
CA THR A 146 5.08 -10.96 -6.58
C THR A 146 4.17 -10.33 -5.55
N LYS A 147 4.71 -10.03 -4.37
CA LYS A 147 3.98 -9.44 -3.25
C LYS A 147 4.17 -7.93 -3.27
N PHE A 148 3.10 -7.19 -3.07
CA PHE A 148 3.12 -5.73 -3.06
C PHE A 148 2.67 -5.23 -1.70
N CYS A 149 3.37 -4.21 -1.20
CA CYS A 149 2.89 -3.39 -0.10
C CYS A 149 3.03 -1.92 -0.49
N PHE A 150 1.93 -1.19 -0.50
CA PHE A 150 1.90 0.26 -0.59
C PHE A 150 1.46 0.83 0.76
N LEU A 151 2.21 1.79 1.29
CA LEU A 151 1.98 2.35 2.60
C LEU A 151 2.14 3.87 2.57
N ASP A 152 1.19 4.58 3.17
CA ASP A 152 1.37 5.96 3.62
C ASP A 152 1.11 6.07 5.13
N LEU A 153 1.90 6.89 5.82
CA LEU A 153 1.76 7.22 7.25
C LEU A 153 0.94 8.51 7.44
N GLY A 154 -0.17 8.64 6.70
CA GLY A 154 -1.07 9.79 6.76
C GLY A 154 -2.18 9.66 7.81
N VAL A 155 -3.24 10.47 7.67
CA VAL A 155 -4.45 10.40 8.50
C VAL A 155 -5.23 9.07 8.36
N GLY A 156 -5.03 8.35 7.27
CA GLY A 156 -5.91 7.26 6.84
C GLY A 156 -7.19 7.73 6.11
N ILE A 157 -7.93 6.75 5.59
CA ILE A 157 -9.08 6.95 4.69
C ILE A 157 -10.26 7.59 5.43
N PHE A 158 -10.60 7.14 6.63
CA PHE A 158 -11.86 7.53 7.25
C PHE A 158 -11.75 8.90 7.93
N GLU A 159 -10.62 9.18 8.57
CA GLU A 159 -10.31 10.52 9.06
C GLU A 159 -10.22 11.53 7.91
N SER A 160 -9.72 11.09 6.76
CA SER A 160 -9.77 11.87 5.51
C SER A 160 -11.19 12.21 5.06
N LEU A 161 -12.23 11.46 5.44
CA LEU A 161 -13.62 11.70 5.07
C LEU A 161 -14.39 12.55 6.11
N ASN A 162 -14.03 12.47 7.39
CA ASN A 162 -14.85 12.92 8.52
C ASN A 162 -14.76 14.42 8.92
N LYS A 163 -14.12 15.29 8.12
CA LYS A 163 -13.93 16.74 8.36
C LYS A 163 -12.81 17.10 9.35
N LYS A 164 -11.68 17.49 8.76
CA LYS A 164 -10.71 18.50 9.27
C LYS A 164 -9.68 18.87 8.19
N TYR A 165 -9.51 18.01 7.17
CA TYR A 165 -8.43 18.10 6.18
C TYR A 165 -8.91 18.06 4.71
N THR A 166 -10.16 18.43 4.41
CA THR A 166 -10.79 17.94 3.17
C THR A 166 -10.86 18.89 1.98
N ASP A 167 -10.49 18.31 0.83
CA ASP A 167 -11.09 18.55 -0.49
C ASP A 167 -12.61 18.47 -0.37
N GLN A 168 -13.31 19.59 -0.56
CA GLN A 168 -14.78 19.61 -0.52
C GLN A 168 -15.37 18.62 -1.54
N SER A 169 -14.69 18.39 -2.67
CA SER A 169 -15.16 17.50 -3.73
C SER A 169 -15.19 16.02 -3.31
N LEU A 170 -14.26 15.56 -2.46
CA LEU A 170 -14.24 14.17 -2.00
C LEU A 170 -15.29 13.91 -0.92
N VAL A 171 -15.47 14.85 0.01
CA VAL A 171 -16.58 14.77 0.98
C VAL A 171 -17.89 14.69 0.22
N GLU A 172 -18.10 15.58 -0.75
CA GLU A 172 -19.31 15.59 -1.58
C GLU A 172 -19.56 14.28 -2.30
N ARG A 173 -18.53 13.66 -2.87
CA ARG A 173 -18.64 12.35 -3.52
C ARG A 173 -19.00 11.21 -2.56
N PHE A 174 -18.58 11.29 -1.28
CA PHE A 174 -18.80 10.23 -0.30
C PHE A 174 -19.89 10.52 0.74
N LYS A 175 -20.51 11.71 0.74
CA LYS A 175 -21.54 12.14 1.72
C LYS A 175 -22.62 11.09 1.99
N ARG A 176 -23.06 10.37 0.95
CA ARG A 176 -24.15 9.38 1.04
C ARG A 176 -23.71 8.04 1.66
N VAL A 177 -22.43 7.69 1.53
CA VAL A 177 -21.90 6.42 2.02
C VAL A 177 -21.24 6.53 3.39
N ILE A 178 -20.87 7.73 3.81
CA ILE A 178 -20.31 7.98 5.15
C ILE A 178 -21.35 7.61 6.21
N VAL A 179 -20.94 6.74 7.13
CA VAL A 179 -21.67 6.46 8.37
C VAL A 179 -20.85 7.04 9.53
N PRO A 180 -21.36 8.10 10.18
CA PRO A 180 -20.65 8.72 11.30
C PRO A 180 -20.29 7.68 12.37
N ASN A 181 -19.03 7.73 12.84
CA ASN A 181 -18.47 6.86 13.87
C ASN A 181 -18.52 5.34 13.55
N ASP A 182 -18.72 4.96 12.29
CA ASP A 182 -18.76 3.56 11.86
C ASP A 182 -17.97 3.39 10.55
N ASN A 183 -16.65 3.29 10.69
CA ASN A 183 -15.73 3.15 9.57
C ASN A 183 -15.94 1.83 8.81
N LYS A 184 -16.30 0.74 9.52
CA LYS A 184 -16.62 -0.55 8.91
C LYS A 184 -17.83 -0.43 7.97
N LYS A 185 -18.93 0.15 8.44
CA LYS A 185 -20.13 0.33 7.63
C LYS A 185 -19.94 1.36 6.52
N THR A 186 -19.12 2.39 6.77
CA THR A 186 -18.69 3.34 5.74
C THR A 186 -17.98 2.61 4.60
N LEU A 187 -17.00 1.76 4.90
CA LEU A 187 -16.28 0.98 3.87
C LEU A 187 -17.20 0.01 3.13
N GLN A 188 -18.08 -0.68 3.84
CA GLN A 188 -19.09 -1.54 3.22
C GLN A 188 -19.99 -0.80 2.23
N ARG A 189 -20.38 0.44 2.54
CA ARG A 189 -21.17 1.28 1.62
C ARG A 189 -20.35 1.77 0.44
N ILE A 190 -19.08 2.12 0.65
CA ILE A 190 -18.14 2.47 -0.43
C ILE A 190 -18.01 1.32 -1.43
N PHE A 191 -17.74 0.09 -0.96
CA PHE A 191 -17.55 -1.07 -1.84
C PHE A 191 -18.82 -1.52 -2.56
N LYS A 192 -19.99 -1.37 -1.94
CA LYS A 192 -21.27 -1.68 -2.60
C LYS A 192 -21.57 -0.77 -3.79
N GLY A 193 -20.92 0.39 -3.86
CA GLY A 193 -21.26 1.46 -4.78
C GLY A 193 -22.62 2.05 -4.41
N ASP A 194 -22.79 3.35 -4.60
CA ASP A 194 -24.09 3.98 -4.40
C ASP A 194 -25.03 3.52 -5.53
N LYS A 195 -25.85 2.49 -5.28
CA LYS A 195 -26.87 1.99 -6.20
C LYS A 195 -27.92 3.05 -6.58
N GLU A 196 -27.90 4.23 -5.93
CA GLU A 196 -28.82 5.35 -6.14
C GLU A 196 -28.26 6.50 -7.00
N SER A 197 -27.11 6.33 -7.65
CA SER A 197 -26.60 7.34 -8.60
C SER A 197 -27.34 7.26 -9.95
N SER A 198 -28.43 8.03 -10.08
CA SER A 198 -29.24 8.22 -11.30
C SER A 198 -28.53 8.99 -12.43
N THR A 199 -27.21 9.09 -12.40
CA THR A 199 -26.42 9.76 -13.45
C THR A 199 -25.60 8.70 -14.19
N ASN A 200 -25.77 8.65 -15.52
CA ASN A 200 -25.13 7.71 -16.46
C ASN A 200 -23.61 7.91 -16.59
N SER A 201 -22.89 8.00 -15.48
CA SER A 201 -21.43 7.98 -15.43
C SER A 201 -20.98 7.04 -14.30
N PRO A 202 -21.14 5.72 -14.48
CA PRO A 202 -20.73 4.75 -13.47
C PRO A 202 -19.21 4.79 -13.34
N GLY A 203 -18.70 5.11 -12.15
CA GLY A 203 -17.36 4.69 -11.72
C GLY A 203 -16.15 5.57 -12.05
N ARG A 204 -16.29 6.78 -12.62
CA ARG A 204 -15.14 7.70 -12.76
C ARG A 204 -14.96 8.55 -11.49
N GLY A 205 -13.83 8.36 -10.81
CA GLY A 205 -13.31 9.33 -9.84
C GLY A 205 -13.26 8.92 -8.36
N LEU A 206 -13.42 7.63 -8.04
CA LEU A 206 -13.26 7.12 -6.66
C LEU A 206 -12.22 5.99 -6.65
N GLY A 207 -10.96 6.34 -6.38
CA GLY A 207 -9.83 5.43 -6.55
C GLY A 207 -9.95 4.12 -5.77
N ILE A 208 -10.49 4.16 -4.56
CA ILE A 208 -10.73 2.96 -3.75
C ILE A 208 -11.81 2.02 -4.31
N ILE A 209 -12.85 2.56 -4.96
CA ILE A 209 -13.90 1.76 -5.61
C ILE A 209 -13.33 1.09 -6.87
N ASN A 210 -12.47 1.81 -7.60
CA ASN A 210 -11.78 1.26 -8.75
C ASN A 210 -10.86 0.10 -8.32
N ILE A 211 -10.04 0.28 -7.28
CA ILE A 211 -9.21 -0.79 -6.69
C ILE A 211 -10.08 -2.00 -6.31
N TYR A 212 -11.19 -1.78 -5.58
CA TYR A 212 -12.12 -2.85 -5.20
C TYR A 212 -12.62 -3.63 -6.43
N GLY A 213 -13.09 -2.93 -7.47
CA GLY A 213 -13.57 -3.55 -8.70
C GLY A 213 -12.48 -4.34 -9.43
N LEU A 214 -11.24 -3.84 -9.46
CA LEU A 214 -10.11 -4.53 -10.08
C LEU A 214 -9.77 -5.82 -9.34
N VAL A 215 -9.74 -5.80 -8.01
CA VAL A 215 -9.42 -6.98 -7.20
C VAL A 215 -10.52 -8.04 -7.32
N ARG A 216 -11.79 -7.63 -7.24
CA ARG A 216 -12.94 -8.57 -7.31
C ARG A 216 -13.06 -9.30 -8.63
N ASN A 217 -12.56 -8.71 -9.72
CA ASN A 217 -12.69 -9.22 -11.08
C ASN A 217 -11.38 -9.75 -11.68
N ASN A 218 -10.32 -9.92 -10.87
CA ASN A 218 -9.02 -10.37 -11.36
C ASN A 218 -8.49 -11.57 -10.55
N SER A 219 -8.50 -12.75 -11.16
CA SER A 219 -7.97 -13.98 -10.55
C SER A 219 -6.47 -13.95 -10.28
N ASN A 220 -5.71 -13.06 -10.94
CA ASN A 220 -4.28 -12.90 -10.68
C ASN A 220 -3.97 -12.10 -9.41
N ILE A 221 -4.97 -11.51 -8.76
CA ILE A 221 -4.78 -10.76 -7.51
C ILE A 221 -5.32 -11.59 -6.35
N SER A 222 -4.44 -11.99 -5.45
CA SER A 222 -4.78 -12.73 -4.24
C SER A 222 -4.38 -11.96 -2.98
N ASN A 223 -4.93 -12.41 -1.84
CA ASN A 223 -4.59 -11.92 -0.51
C ASN A 223 -4.65 -10.39 -0.36
N PHE A 224 -5.55 -9.73 -1.09
CA PHE A 224 -5.65 -8.28 -1.03
C PHE A 224 -6.16 -7.86 0.35
N THR A 225 -5.37 -7.01 1.01
CA THR A 225 -5.66 -6.47 2.34
C THR A 225 -5.55 -4.95 2.30
N LEU A 226 -6.60 -4.27 2.75
CA LEU A 226 -6.60 -2.85 3.05
C LEU A 226 -6.64 -2.68 4.57
N LEU A 227 -5.72 -1.90 5.12
CA LEU A 227 -5.71 -1.49 6.52
C LEU A 227 -5.68 0.03 6.59
N SER A 228 -6.66 0.63 7.27
CA SER A 228 -6.66 2.08 7.52
C SER A 228 -7.49 2.43 8.74
N ASN A 229 -6.96 3.32 9.59
CA ASN A 229 -7.55 3.65 10.87
C ASN A 229 -7.88 2.37 11.66
N ASN A 230 -9.13 2.18 12.08
CA ASN A 230 -9.55 1.02 12.84
C ASN A 230 -10.22 -0.07 11.97
N VAL A 231 -10.02 -0.08 10.65
CA VAL A 231 -10.63 -1.07 9.74
C VAL A 231 -9.56 -1.85 9.00
N ILE A 232 -9.74 -3.17 8.97
CA ILE A 232 -9.06 -4.08 8.05
C ILE A 232 -10.07 -4.72 7.12
N ALA A 233 -9.79 -4.72 5.82
CA ALA A 233 -10.61 -5.35 4.80
C ALA A 233 -9.79 -6.33 3.97
N LYS A 234 -10.26 -7.57 3.89
CA LYS A 234 -9.71 -8.62 3.03
C LYS A 234 -10.66 -8.84 1.86
N ILE A 235 -10.15 -8.61 0.66
CA ILE A 235 -10.91 -8.70 -0.59
C ILE A 235 -10.24 -9.77 -1.44
N SER A 236 -11.05 -10.59 -2.09
CA SER A 236 -10.56 -11.69 -2.91
C SER A 236 -11.36 -11.82 -4.19
N TYR A 237 -10.77 -12.40 -5.23
CA TYR A 237 -11.50 -12.76 -6.44
C TYR A 237 -12.61 -13.77 -6.12
N ASN A 238 -13.84 -13.46 -6.54
CA ASN A 238 -15.02 -14.33 -6.45
C ASN A 238 -15.32 -14.97 -5.06
N MET A 239 -14.82 -14.40 -3.96
CA MET A 239 -15.09 -14.87 -2.59
C MET A 239 -15.79 -13.80 -1.76
N ALA A 240 -16.34 -14.13 -0.59
CA ALA A 240 -16.91 -13.10 0.29
C ALA A 240 -15.81 -12.19 0.86
N ASP A 241 -16.08 -10.89 0.92
CA ASP A 241 -15.19 -9.92 1.56
C ASP A 241 -15.26 -10.09 3.09
N SER A 242 -14.13 -9.93 3.78
CA SER A 242 -14.08 -9.76 5.24
C SER A 242 -13.73 -8.31 5.54
N ILE A 243 -14.51 -7.67 6.41
CA ILE A 243 -14.28 -6.29 6.85
C ILE A 243 -14.48 -6.26 8.34
N ASP A 244 -13.41 -5.99 9.07
CA ASP A 244 -13.36 -6.13 10.52
C ASP A 244 -12.76 -4.89 11.17
N LEU A 245 -13.14 -4.67 12.43
CA LEU A 245 -12.58 -3.60 13.24
C LEU A 245 -11.34 -4.13 13.95
N ILE A 246 -10.30 -3.32 14.03
CA ILE A 246 -9.12 -3.59 14.84
C ILE A 246 -9.13 -2.74 16.12
N LYS A 247 -8.49 -3.24 17.18
CA LYS A 247 -8.51 -2.61 18.51
C LYS A 247 -7.73 -1.30 18.56
N SER A 248 -6.62 -1.22 17.83
CA SER A 248 -5.72 -0.08 17.80
C SER A 248 -5.86 0.63 16.47
N ASN A 249 -5.92 1.96 16.48
CA ASN A 249 -5.97 2.74 15.26
C ASN A 249 -4.64 2.63 14.52
N PHE A 250 -4.71 2.46 13.20
CA PHE A 250 -3.58 2.58 12.29
C PHE A 250 -3.59 3.98 11.67
N ASP A 251 -2.62 4.81 12.03
CA ASP A 251 -2.47 6.16 11.50
C ASP A 251 -1.78 6.07 10.13
N GLY A 252 -2.61 5.83 9.11
CA GLY A 252 -2.16 5.68 7.73
C GLY A 252 -3.10 4.85 6.88
N THR A 253 -2.61 4.51 5.70
CA THR A 253 -3.26 3.56 4.80
C THR A 253 -2.22 2.55 4.29
N LEU A 254 -2.52 1.27 4.45
CA LEU A 254 -1.74 0.18 3.93
C LEU A 254 -2.58 -0.64 2.96
N TYR A 255 -2.03 -0.89 1.78
CA TYR A 255 -2.53 -1.83 0.81
C TYR A 255 -1.51 -2.95 0.62
N TYR A 256 -1.92 -4.19 0.83
CA TYR A 256 -1.14 -5.38 0.52
C TYR A 256 -1.89 -6.21 -0.52
N TRP A 257 -1.17 -6.80 -1.47
CA TRP A 257 -1.73 -7.81 -2.36
C TRP A 257 -0.63 -8.66 -2.97
N GLU A 258 -1.04 -9.78 -3.55
CA GLU A 258 -0.17 -10.69 -4.26
C GLU A 258 -0.60 -10.77 -5.71
N LEU A 259 0.39 -10.73 -6.59
CA LEU A 259 0.24 -11.04 -8.00
C LEU A 259 0.68 -12.49 -8.21
N ILE A 260 -0.25 -13.33 -8.65
CA ILE A 260 -0.05 -14.77 -8.86
C ILE A 260 -0.26 -15.14 -10.33
N PRO A 261 0.46 -16.16 -10.85
CA PRO A 261 0.14 -16.73 -12.14
C PRO A 261 -1.27 -17.36 -12.13
N ASN A 262 -1.92 -17.45 -13.29
CA ASN A 262 -3.13 -18.25 -13.45
C ASN A 262 -2.85 -19.74 -13.19
#